data_AF-A0A2N2EPL8-F1
#
_entry.id   AF-A0A2N2EPL8-F1
#
_cell.length_a   1.000
_cell.length_b   1.000
_cell.length_c   1.000
_cell.angle_alpha   90.00
_cell.angle_beta   90.00
_cell.angle_gamma   90.00
#
_symmetry.space_group_name_H-M   'P 1'
#
loop_
_entity.id
_entity.type
_entity.pdbx_description
1 polymer ?
#
loop_
_entity_poly.entity_id
_entity_poly.type
_entity_poly.pdbx_seq_one_letter_code
_entity_poly.pdbx_strand_id
1 'polypeptide(L)'
;MTLIITLLEAALLFAAGYLFTHRALPRLYVKAGERLGFDMKLAPHWEKRIARFKTIKRGYYSFLIVTTLFVMSLFLEFMVNNKPLFIRYNSTVAFPAAAEWLDGLLFFKAPRAMDRKADYGQIGDDQVDYRLFAAARKDPSVFDEQLKSLAGELDDIRVQLGRKPGPGATPEERQDYRDLQDIVPAIEADMKILADAKAVFAAGKASVLMPVYPYSPREHLLDMPGRPPHRPGATHLLGTDDSGADVFSQLVYGFRISITFAIVVVSLSYLIGITIGACLGYFGGRVDILGQRFVEIWSSLPFLYTIMNIVFAIIAIGLIAKGFMIAGFDKPLIAMYHKMMKKK
;
A
#
# COMPACT_ATOMS: atom_id res chain seq x y z
N MET A 1 -11.36 -29.41 1.68
CA MET A 1 -9.91 -29.56 1.94
C MET A 1 -9.24 -28.21 2.22
N THR A 2 -9.49 -27.18 1.41
CA THR A 2 -8.95 -25.81 1.56
C THR A 2 -9.31 -25.11 2.88
N LEU A 3 -10.56 -25.20 3.35
CA LEU A 3 -10.99 -24.59 4.63
C LEU A 3 -10.27 -25.18 5.86
N ILE A 4 -9.99 -26.48 5.84
CA ILE A 4 -9.33 -27.16 6.96
C ILE A 4 -7.86 -26.72 7.02
N ILE A 5 -7.22 -26.60 5.86
CA ILE A 5 -5.83 -26.13 5.76
C ILE A 5 -5.72 -24.68 6.25
N THR A 6 -6.63 -23.78 5.84
CA THR A 6 -6.60 -22.38 6.29
C THR A 6 -6.89 -22.22 7.79
N LEU A 7 -7.79 -23.03 8.36
CA LEU A 7 -8.02 -23.06 9.80
C LEU A 7 -6.80 -23.57 10.57
N LEU A 8 -6.08 -24.54 10.00
CA LEU A 8 -4.89 -25.13 10.61
C LEU A 8 -3.70 -24.15 10.55
N GLU A 9 -3.52 -23.45 9.43
CA GLU A 9 -2.54 -22.37 9.28
C GLU A 9 -2.82 -21.20 10.23
N ALA A 10 -4.09 -20.76 10.33
CA ALA A 10 -4.49 -19.76 11.30
C ALA A 10 -4.19 -20.22 12.72
N ALA A 11 -4.59 -21.45 13.10
CA ALA A 11 -4.29 -22.01 14.41
C ALA A 11 -2.77 -22.08 14.69
N LEU A 12 -1.96 -22.37 13.68
CA LEU A 12 -0.50 -22.39 13.77
C LEU A 12 0.08 -20.99 13.99
N LEU A 13 -0.44 -19.97 13.30
CA LEU A 13 -0.08 -18.56 13.51
C LEU A 13 -0.48 -18.08 14.90
N PHE A 14 -1.69 -18.42 15.37
CA PHE A 14 -2.15 -18.15 16.74
C PHE A 14 -1.25 -18.83 17.78
N ALA A 15 -0.89 -20.11 17.57
CA ALA A 15 -0.02 -20.86 18.45
C ALA A 15 1.41 -20.29 18.47
N ALA A 16 1.96 -19.92 17.30
CA ALA A 16 3.29 -19.33 17.15
C ALA A 16 3.36 -17.94 17.80
N GLY A 17 2.35 -17.09 17.57
CA GLY A 17 2.21 -15.78 18.22
C GLY A 17 2.12 -15.92 19.74
N TYR A 18 1.26 -16.83 20.23
CA TYR A 18 1.15 -17.12 21.66
C TYR A 18 2.48 -17.59 22.26
N LEU A 19 3.18 -18.53 21.61
CA LEU A 19 4.48 -19.03 22.07
C LEU A 19 5.55 -17.94 22.07
N PHE A 20 5.57 -17.11 21.03
CA PHE A 20 6.51 -15.99 20.93
C PHE A 20 6.30 -14.98 22.05
N THR A 21 5.05 -14.53 22.27
CA THR A 21 4.74 -13.53 23.29
C THR A 21 4.91 -14.07 24.71
N HIS A 22 4.42 -15.29 25.01
CA HIS A 22 4.39 -15.81 26.38
C HIS A 22 5.65 -16.57 26.81
N ARG A 23 6.42 -17.15 25.87
CA ARG A 23 7.64 -17.92 26.20
C ARG A 23 8.90 -17.31 25.63
N ALA A 24 8.89 -16.84 24.38
CA ALA A 24 10.12 -16.37 23.75
C ALA A 24 10.50 -14.97 24.25
N LEU A 25 9.56 -14.01 24.27
CA LEU A 25 9.83 -12.61 24.61
C LEU A 25 10.43 -12.42 26.02
N PRO A 26 9.90 -13.05 27.10
CA PRO A 26 10.47 -12.91 28.44
C PRO A 26 11.88 -13.49 28.53
N ARG A 27 12.13 -14.62 27.85
CA ARG A 27 13.45 -15.26 27.81
C ARG A 27 14.45 -14.49 26.96
N LEU A 28 13.99 -13.87 25.87
CA LEU A 28 14.81 -13.03 25.01
C LEU A 28 15.27 -11.79 25.77
N TYR A 29 14.38 -11.17 26.55
CA TYR A 29 14.70 -10.03 27.41
C TYR A 29 15.75 -10.38 28.47
N VAL A 30 15.56 -11.49 29.19
CA VAL A 30 16.54 -11.97 30.18
C VAL A 30 17.89 -12.25 29.53
N LYS A 31 17.92 -13.02 28.43
CA LYS A 31 19.17 -13.33 27.70
C LYS A 31 19.86 -12.08 27.14
N ALA A 32 19.09 -11.07 26.71
CA ALA A 32 19.65 -9.82 26.23
C ALA A 32 20.34 -9.03 27.35
N GLY A 33 19.75 -8.98 28.55
CA GLY A 33 20.40 -8.36 29.71
C GLY A 33 21.59 -9.15 30.24
N GLU A 34 21.52 -10.49 30.24
CA GLU A 34 22.67 -11.35 30.58
C GLU A 34 23.85 -11.10 29.62
N ARG A 35 23.60 -10.94 28.31
CA ARG A 35 24.64 -10.57 27.33
C ARG A 35 25.22 -9.18 27.54
N LEU A 36 24.47 -8.28 28.16
CA LEU A 36 24.92 -6.95 28.54
C LEU A 36 25.58 -6.92 29.94
N GLY A 37 25.75 -8.08 30.59
CA GLY A 37 26.44 -8.22 31.87
C GLY A 37 25.56 -8.08 33.12
N PHE A 38 24.23 -8.08 32.97
CA PHE A 38 23.29 -7.96 34.09
C PHE A 38 22.75 -9.33 34.53
N ASP A 39 22.82 -9.66 35.82
CA ASP A 39 22.12 -10.83 36.40
C ASP A 39 20.61 -10.54 36.50
N MET A 40 19.87 -10.84 35.43
CA MET A 40 18.44 -10.59 35.36
C MET A 40 17.64 -11.86 35.65
N LYS A 41 16.98 -11.92 36.81
CA LYS A 41 15.91 -12.89 37.08
C LYS A 41 14.56 -12.26 36.80
N LEU A 42 13.58 -13.04 36.32
CA LEU A 42 12.19 -12.58 36.20
C LEU A 42 11.71 -12.18 37.59
N ALA A 43 11.53 -10.87 37.81
CA ALA A 43 11.23 -10.38 39.13
C ALA A 43 9.83 -10.88 39.59
N PRO A 44 9.67 -11.34 40.84
CA PRO A 44 8.42 -11.97 41.31
C PRO A 44 7.20 -11.04 41.27
N HIS A 45 7.41 -9.73 41.21
CA HIS A 45 6.33 -8.75 41.05
C HIS A 45 5.75 -8.72 39.62
N TRP A 46 6.55 -9.05 38.61
CA TRP A 46 6.11 -9.14 37.21
C TRP A 46 5.13 -10.29 37.02
N GLU A 47 5.45 -11.45 37.58
CA GLU A 47 4.57 -12.63 37.54
C GLU A 47 3.23 -12.35 38.24
N LYS A 48 3.26 -11.70 39.40
CA LYS A 48 2.05 -11.28 40.13
C LYS A 48 1.20 -10.31 39.32
N ARG A 49 1.81 -9.36 38.58
CA ARG A 49 1.11 -8.40 37.73
C ARG A 49 0.44 -9.10 36.53
N ILE A 50 1.14 -10.01 35.87
CA ILE A 50 0.56 -10.82 34.77
C ILE A 50 -0.57 -11.71 35.29
N ALA A 51 -0.39 -12.36 36.44
CA ALA A 51 -1.42 -13.18 37.05
C ALA A 51 -2.68 -12.36 37.35
N ARG A 52 -2.52 -11.16 37.93
CA ARG A 52 -3.63 -10.21 38.16
C ARG A 52 -4.25 -9.72 36.84
N PHE A 53 -3.47 -9.48 35.79
CA PHE A 53 -4.04 -9.07 34.50
C PHE A 53 -4.92 -10.18 33.89
N LYS A 54 -4.50 -11.45 33.99
CA LYS A 54 -5.26 -12.60 33.50
C LYS A 54 -6.59 -12.81 34.24
N THR A 55 -6.74 -12.36 35.49
CA THR A 55 -8.03 -12.43 36.19
C THR A 55 -9.05 -11.44 35.63
N ILE A 56 -8.59 -10.34 35.00
CA ILE A 56 -9.45 -9.37 34.32
C ILE A 56 -9.80 -9.93 32.93
N LYS A 57 -10.73 -10.90 32.91
CA LYS A 57 -11.07 -11.68 31.69
C LYS A 57 -11.32 -10.81 30.46
N ARG A 58 -12.15 -9.75 30.59
CA ARG A 58 -12.48 -8.85 29.47
C ARG A 58 -11.23 -8.16 28.91
N GLY A 59 -10.40 -7.59 29.79
CA GLY A 59 -9.15 -6.94 29.40
C GLY A 59 -8.15 -7.90 28.76
N TYR A 60 -8.04 -9.12 29.29
CA TYR A 60 -7.16 -10.15 28.76
C TYR A 60 -7.57 -10.59 27.34
N TYR A 61 -8.87 -10.84 27.10
CA TYR A 61 -9.36 -11.21 25.76
C TYR A 61 -9.26 -10.05 24.77
N SER A 62 -9.59 -8.82 25.18
CA SER A 62 -9.41 -7.64 24.32
C SER A 62 -7.95 -7.48 23.90
N PHE A 63 -7.01 -7.63 24.84
CA PHE A 63 -5.58 -7.61 24.54
C PHE A 63 -5.19 -8.69 23.54
N LEU A 64 -5.62 -9.94 23.76
CA LEU A 64 -5.32 -11.05 22.85
C LEU A 64 -5.87 -10.80 21.44
N ILE A 65 -7.12 -10.34 21.32
CA ILE A 65 -7.77 -10.04 20.03
C ILE A 65 -7.01 -8.92 19.32
N VAL A 66 -6.77 -7.78 19.97
CA VAL A 66 -6.10 -6.64 19.35
C VAL A 66 -4.67 -6.97 18.95
N THR A 67 -3.92 -7.66 19.83
CA THR A 67 -2.54 -8.09 19.50
C THR A 67 -2.53 -9.08 18.35
N THR A 68 -3.47 -10.03 18.31
CA THR A 68 -3.58 -10.96 17.18
C THR A 68 -3.90 -10.22 15.89
N LEU A 69 -4.93 -9.37 15.89
CA LEU A 69 -5.29 -8.57 14.71
C LEU A 69 -4.13 -7.72 14.24
N PHE A 70 -3.34 -7.15 15.15
CA PHE A 70 -2.15 -6.38 14.82
C PHE A 70 -1.06 -7.24 14.18
N VAL A 71 -0.74 -8.41 14.76
CA VAL A 71 0.25 -9.32 14.18
C VAL A 71 -0.20 -9.80 12.80
N MET A 72 -1.47 -10.14 12.63
CA MET A 72 -2.05 -10.50 11.33
C MET A 72 -1.98 -9.34 10.35
N SER A 73 -2.16 -8.10 10.82
CA SER A 73 -2.12 -6.93 9.93
C SER A 73 -0.72 -6.68 9.36
N LEU A 74 0.35 -7.13 10.03
CA LEU A 74 1.71 -7.08 9.48
C LEU A 74 1.90 -7.94 8.23
N PHE A 75 0.97 -8.84 7.92
CA PHE A 75 1.03 -9.75 6.76
C PHE A 75 -0.12 -9.49 5.76
N LEU A 76 -0.74 -8.31 5.78
CA LEU A 76 -1.87 -8.01 4.88
C LEU A 76 -1.52 -8.11 3.41
N GLU A 77 -0.28 -7.81 3.03
CA GLU A 77 0.19 -7.92 1.66
C GLU A 77 -0.03 -9.34 1.08
N PHE A 78 -0.10 -10.37 1.94
CA PHE A 78 -0.38 -11.76 1.55
C PHE A 78 -1.86 -12.16 1.62
N MET A 79 -2.70 -11.38 2.32
CA MET A 79 -4.10 -11.74 2.58
C MET A 79 -5.09 -10.82 1.88
N VAL A 80 -4.84 -9.51 1.94
CA VAL A 80 -5.68 -8.41 1.47
C VAL A 80 -4.80 -7.55 0.56
N ASN A 81 -4.70 -7.88 -0.73
CA ASN A 81 -3.88 -7.10 -1.65
C ASN A 81 -4.31 -7.35 -3.10
N ASN A 82 -4.10 -6.37 -3.98
CA ASN A 82 -4.36 -6.54 -5.42
C ASN A 82 -3.20 -7.21 -6.17
N LYS A 83 -2.03 -7.36 -5.54
CA LYS A 83 -0.88 -8.08 -6.09
C LYS A 83 -0.91 -9.57 -5.76
N PRO A 84 -0.50 -10.46 -6.69
CA PRO A 84 -0.50 -11.89 -6.47
C PRO A 84 0.61 -12.32 -5.51
N LEU A 85 0.36 -13.42 -4.80
CA LEU A 85 1.36 -14.12 -3.99
C LEU A 85 2.44 -14.71 -4.89
N PHE A 86 2.02 -15.26 -6.02
CA PHE A 86 2.87 -15.92 -7.00
C PHE A 86 2.32 -15.66 -8.39
N ILE A 87 3.19 -15.29 -9.32
CA ILE A 87 2.88 -15.21 -10.74
C ILE A 87 4.00 -15.83 -11.55
N ARG A 88 3.61 -16.59 -12.58
CA ARG A 88 4.49 -17.17 -13.58
C ARG A 88 3.94 -16.80 -14.95
N TYR A 89 4.81 -16.24 -15.78
CA TYR A 89 4.53 -15.99 -17.19
C TYR A 89 5.72 -16.46 -18.02
N ASN A 90 5.45 -17.41 -18.93
CA ASN A 90 6.48 -18.08 -19.73
C ASN A 90 7.57 -18.75 -18.85
N SER A 91 8.83 -18.30 -18.93
CA SER A 91 9.94 -18.80 -18.10
C SER A 91 10.16 -18.00 -16.82
N THR A 92 9.46 -16.87 -16.64
CA THR A 92 9.74 -15.98 -15.51
C THR A 92 8.73 -16.16 -14.39
N VAL A 93 9.26 -16.18 -13.17
CA VAL A 93 8.51 -16.30 -11.93
C VAL A 93 8.75 -15.05 -11.09
N ALA A 94 7.69 -14.49 -10.53
CA ALA A 94 7.75 -13.35 -9.62
C ALA A 94 6.85 -13.58 -8.39
N PHE A 95 7.18 -12.89 -7.30
CA PHE A 95 6.41 -12.89 -6.05
C PHE A 95 6.06 -11.44 -5.65
N PRO A 96 5.13 -10.78 -6.36
CA PRO A 96 4.85 -9.35 -6.17
C PRO A 96 4.42 -8.97 -4.75
N ALA A 97 3.52 -9.74 -4.12
CA ALA A 97 3.09 -9.49 -2.74
C ALA A 97 4.25 -9.58 -1.74
N ALA A 98 5.14 -10.55 -1.91
CA ALA A 98 6.32 -10.71 -1.05
C ALA A 98 7.33 -9.57 -1.27
N ALA A 99 7.52 -9.12 -2.51
CA ALA A 99 8.36 -7.98 -2.84
C ALA A 99 7.84 -6.69 -2.18
N GLU A 100 6.54 -6.44 -2.25
CA GLU A 100 5.90 -5.29 -1.60
C GLU A 100 5.97 -5.35 -0.07
N TRP A 101 5.75 -6.53 0.52
CA TRP A 101 5.89 -6.74 1.95
C TRP A 101 7.32 -6.48 2.44
N LEU A 102 8.33 -6.98 1.71
CA LEU A 102 9.74 -6.75 2.02
C LEU A 102 10.12 -5.27 1.90
N ASP A 103 9.64 -4.58 0.86
CA ASP A 103 9.87 -3.14 0.66
C ASP A 103 9.31 -2.31 1.82
N GLY A 104 8.15 -2.72 2.36
CA GLY A 104 7.55 -2.08 3.54
C GLY A 104 8.30 -2.35 4.85
N LEU A 105 9.02 -3.47 4.96
CA LEU A 105 9.70 -3.90 6.18
C LEU A 105 11.16 -3.44 6.25
N LEU A 106 11.85 -3.43 5.11
CA LEU A 106 13.26 -3.18 4.98
C LEU A 106 13.44 -2.09 3.92
N PHE A 107 14.09 -0.97 4.27
CA PHE A 107 14.45 0.12 3.33
C PHE A 107 15.44 -0.30 2.21
N PHE A 108 15.53 -1.59 1.86
CA PHE A 108 16.37 -2.15 0.83
C PHE A 108 15.56 -2.41 -0.45
N LYS A 109 16.20 -2.27 -1.61
CA LYS A 109 15.60 -2.51 -2.93
C LYS A 109 14.99 -3.91 -3.01
N ALA A 110 13.67 -3.98 -3.13
CA ALA A 110 12.91 -5.21 -3.24
C ALA A 110 13.38 -6.11 -4.41
N PRO A 111 13.21 -7.44 -4.31
CA PRO A 111 13.44 -8.35 -5.44
C PRO A 111 12.53 -8.01 -6.62
N ARG A 112 12.96 -8.39 -7.83
CA ARG A 112 12.35 -8.09 -9.14
C ARG A 112 10.81 -8.16 -9.09
N ALA A 113 10.16 -7.00 -9.13
CA ALA A 113 8.76 -6.87 -9.49
C ALA A 113 8.71 -6.70 -11.02
N MET A 114 8.06 -7.63 -11.71
CA MET A 114 7.77 -7.49 -13.13
C MET A 114 6.47 -6.71 -13.24
N ASP A 115 6.55 -5.42 -13.55
CA ASP A 115 5.39 -4.51 -13.45
C ASP A 115 4.92 -3.96 -14.81
N ARG A 116 5.42 -4.46 -15.94
CA ARG A 116 4.97 -3.99 -17.27
C ARG A 116 3.81 -4.82 -17.79
N LYS A 117 2.69 -4.18 -18.15
CA LYS A 117 1.47 -4.81 -18.70
C LYS A 117 1.71 -5.68 -19.94
N ALA A 118 2.58 -5.24 -20.84
CA ALA A 118 2.95 -5.99 -22.04
C ALA A 118 3.55 -7.37 -21.71
N ASP A 119 4.22 -7.51 -20.55
CA ASP A 119 4.78 -8.78 -20.10
C ASP A 119 3.68 -9.77 -19.64
N TYR A 120 2.40 -9.36 -19.61
CA TYR A 120 1.26 -10.14 -19.13
C TYR A 120 0.06 -10.21 -20.09
N GLY A 121 0.19 -9.67 -21.31
CA GLY A 121 -0.90 -9.64 -22.28
C GLY A 121 -1.97 -8.59 -21.97
N GLN A 122 -1.57 -7.46 -21.37
CA GLN A 122 -2.46 -6.34 -21.08
C GLN A 122 -1.99 -5.09 -21.85
N ILE A 123 -2.95 -4.24 -22.21
CA ILE A 123 -2.76 -3.02 -23.02
C ILE A 123 -2.87 -1.76 -22.14
N GLY A 124 -2.20 -0.68 -22.55
CA GLY A 124 -2.25 0.65 -21.91
C GLY A 124 -1.12 0.92 -20.92
N ASP A 125 -1.07 2.17 -20.42
CA ASP A 125 0.01 2.69 -19.55
C ASP A 125 -0.26 2.56 -18.04
N ASP A 126 -1.46 2.11 -17.64
CA ASP A 126 -1.79 1.98 -16.21
C ASP A 126 -1.10 0.78 -15.51
N GLN A 127 -1.31 0.64 -14.21
CA GLN A 127 -0.79 -0.51 -13.44
C GLN A 127 -1.38 -1.85 -13.92
N VAL A 128 -0.59 -2.93 -13.84
CA VAL A 128 -0.99 -4.29 -14.21
C VAL A 128 -2.18 -4.75 -13.36
N ASP A 129 -3.28 -5.14 -14.00
CA ASP A 129 -4.42 -5.76 -13.30
C ASP A 129 -4.25 -7.27 -13.23
N TYR A 130 -3.73 -7.76 -12.11
CA TYR A 130 -3.49 -9.18 -11.89
C TYR A 130 -4.78 -10.02 -11.79
N ARG A 131 -5.95 -9.40 -11.58
CA ARG A 131 -7.24 -10.12 -11.57
C ARG A 131 -7.67 -10.45 -12.99
N LEU A 132 -7.44 -9.57 -13.96
CA LEU A 132 -7.65 -9.87 -15.38
C LEU A 132 -6.77 -11.05 -15.80
N PHE A 133 -5.50 -11.06 -15.36
CA PHE A 133 -4.60 -12.20 -15.59
C PHE A 133 -5.14 -13.50 -14.96
N ALA A 134 -5.68 -13.43 -13.73
CA ALA A 134 -6.28 -14.58 -13.07
C ALA A 134 -7.57 -15.06 -13.72
N ALA A 135 -8.37 -14.15 -14.28
CA ALA A 135 -9.57 -14.47 -15.06
C ALA A 135 -9.19 -15.15 -16.37
N ALA A 136 -8.24 -14.58 -17.12
CA ALA A 136 -7.72 -15.12 -18.37
C ALA A 136 -7.08 -16.52 -18.21
N ARG A 137 -6.51 -16.81 -17.03
CA ARG A 137 -6.03 -18.16 -16.71
C ARG A 137 -7.16 -19.18 -16.59
N LYS A 138 -8.32 -18.78 -16.06
CA LYS A 138 -9.48 -19.66 -15.91
C LYS A 138 -10.18 -19.85 -17.25
N ASP A 139 -10.30 -18.78 -18.01
CA ASP A 139 -10.92 -18.78 -19.33
C ASP A 139 -10.08 -17.99 -20.34
N PRO A 140 -9.27 -18.67 -21.17
CA PRO A 140 -8.47 -18.02 -22.20
C PRO A 140 -9.29 -17.37 -23.32
N SER A 141 -10.61 -17.61 -23.41
CA SER A 141 -11.44 -16.98 -24.46
C SER A 141 -11.65 -15.48 -24.25
N VAL A 142 -11.30 -14.93 -23.09
CA VAL A 142 -11.33 -13.48 -22.83
C VAL A 142 -10.48 -12.71 -23.86
N PHE A 143 -9.37 -13.31 -24.31
CA PHE A 143 -8.54 -12.71 -25.35
C PHE A 143 -9.20 -12.71 -26.73
N ASP A 144 -10.12 -13.65 -27.01
CA ASP A 144 -10.80 -13.72 -28.31
C ASP A 144 -11.77 -12.57 -28.51
N GLU A 145 -12.47 -12.17 -27.46
CA GLU A 145 -13.37 -11.02 -27.49
C GLU A 145 -12.59 -9.72 -27.69
N GLN A 146 -11.46 -9.56 -26.99
CA GLN A 146 -10.57 -8.40 -27.15
C GLN A 146 -9.95 -8.33 -28.54
N LEU A 147 -9.43 -9.45 -29.04
CA LEU A 147 -8.86 -9.54 -30.40
C LEU A 147 -9.91 -9.24 -31.47
N LYS A 148 -11.15 -9.70 -31.30
CA LYS A 148 -12.24 -9.42 -32.22
C LYS A 148 -12.64 -7.94 -32.20
N SER A 149 -12.67 -7.33 -31.01
CA SER A 149 -12.94 -5.89 -30.85
C SER A 149 -11.88 -5.05 -31.56
N LEU A 150 -10.60 -5.31 -31.29
CA LEU A 150 -9.47 -4.61 -31.92
C LEU A 150 -9.40 -4.83 -33.43
N ALA A 151 -9.71 -6.05 -33.90
CA ALA A 151 -9.76 -6.34 -35.33
C ALA A 151 -10.86 -5.53 -36.04
N GLY A 152 -12.02 -5.33 -35.40
CA GLY A 152 -13.10 -4.49 -35.92
C GLY A 152 -12.70 -3.02 -35.98
N GLU A 153 -12.12 -2.49 -34.90
CA GLU A 153 -11.61 -1.12 -34.84
C GLU A 153 -10.54 -0.86 -35.91
N LEU A 154 -9.63 -1.82 -36.12
CA LEU A 154 -8.60 -1.75 -37.15
C LEU A 154 -9.20 -1.74 -38.57
N ASP A 155 -10.25 -2.53 -38.82
CA ASP A 155 -10.93 -2.56 -40.13
C ASP A 155 -11.62 -1.22 -40.40
N ASP A 156 -12.32 -0.66 -39.43
CA ASP A 156 -12.96 0.66 -39.52
C ASP A 156 -11.93 1.77 -39.83
N ILE A 157 -10.80 1.77 -39.13
CA ILE A 157 -9.70 2.72 -39.36
C ILE A 157 -9.11 2.54 -40.77
N ARG A 158 -8.90 1.30 -41.22
CA ARG A 158 -8.39 1.01 -42.57
C ARG A 158 -9.36 1.47 -43.66
N VAL A 159 -10.67 1.33 -43.45
CA VAL A 159 -11.70 1.86 -44.34
C VAL A 159 -11.63 3.39 -44.42
N GLN A 160 -11.44 4.08 -43.29
CA GLN A 160 -11.25 5.53 -43.25
C GLN A 160 -9.96 5.96 -43.98
N LEU A 161 -8.85 5.26 -43.74
CA LEU A 161 -7.57 5.50 -44.42
C LEU A 161 -7.62 5.23 -45.93
N GLY A 162 -8.54 4.39 -46.39
CA GLY A 162 -8.84 4.20 -47.81
C GLY A 162 -9.36 5.47 -48.50
N ARG A 163 -9.90 6.43 -47.75
CA ARG A 163 -10.39 7.73 -48.25
C ARG A 163 -9.31 8.79 -48.15
N LYS A 164 -8.30 8.71 -49.01
CA LYS A 164 -7.19 9.67 -49.02
C LYS A 164 -7.68 11.10 -49.26
N PRO A 165 -7.27 12.10 -48.46
CA PRO A 165 -7.68 13.48 -48.65
C PRO A 165 -7.23 14.02 -50.01
N GLY A 166 -8.16 14.64 -50.74
CA GLY A 166 -7.90 15.23 -52.04
C GLY A 166 -7.09 16.54 -51.96
N PRO A 167 -6.69 17.12 -53.11
CA PRO A 167 -5.87 18.33 -53.16
C PRO A 167 -6.49 19.55 -52.44
N GLY A 168 -7.82 19.62 -52.39
CA GLY A 168 -8.58 20.68 -51.71
C GLY A 168 -8.98 20.40 -50.26
N ALA A 169 -8.51 19.31 -49.66
CA ALA A 169 -8.84 18.95 -48.27
C ALA A 169 -8.30 19.98 -47.27
N THR A 170 -9.09 20.22 -46.23
CA THR A 170 -8.77 21.14 -45.14
C THR A 170 -7.53 20.67 -44.35
N PRO A 171 -6.82 21.59 -43.66
CA PRO A 171 -5.68 21.21 -42.80
C PRO A 171 -6.05 20.20 -41.71
N GLU A 172 -7.27 20.28 -41.17
CA GLU A 172 -7.80 19.37 -40.15
C GLU A 172 -7.97 17.95 -40.70
N GLU A 173 -8.61 17.78 -41.86
CA GLU A 173 -8.76 16.46 -42.51
C GLU A 173 -7.41 15.79 -42.82
N ARG A 174 -6.38 16.58 -43.14
CA ARG A 174 -5.01 16.05 -43.35
C ARG A 174 -4.32 15.67 -42.04
N GLN A 175 -4.67 16.32 -40.94
CA GLN A 175 -4.18 15.99 -39.61
C GLN A 175 -4.83 14.71 -39.10
N ASP A 176 -6.16 14.61 -39.16
CA ASP A 176 -6.90 13.39 -38.80
C ASP A 176 -6.39 12.17 -39.59
N TYR A 177 -6.13 12.33 -40.89
CA TYR A 177 -5.56 11.25 -41.70
C TYR A 177 -4.17 10.80 -41.22
N ARG A 178 -3.30 11.72 -40.78
CA ARG A 178 -1.99 11.38 -40.21
C ARG A 178 -2.13 10.72 -38.84
N ASP A 179 -3.01 11.25 -38.00
CA ASP A 179 -3.27 10.71 -36.67
C ASP A 179 -3.78 9.26 -36.78
N LEU A 180 -4.67 8.97 -37.73
CA LEU A 180 -5.10 7.61 -38.06
C LEU A 180 -3.97 6.71 -38.56
N GLN A 181 -3.03 7.24 -39.35
CA GLN A 181 -1.85 6.48 -39.79
C GLN A 181 -0.93 6.09 -38.63
N ASP A 182 -0.81 6.97 -37.63
CA ASP A 182 0.04 6.74 -36.46
C ASP A 182 -0.60 5.72 -35.48
N ILE A 183 -1.92 5.61 -35.46
CA ILE A 183 -2.66 4.68 -34.58
C ILE A 183 -2.60 3.23 -35.08
N VAL A 184 -2.65 2.98 -36.40
CA VAL A 184 -2.63 1.62 -36.99
C VAL A 184 -1.51 0.73 -36.46
N PRO A 185 -0.22 1.14 -36.46
CA PRO A 185 0.86 0.29 -35.96
C PRO A 185 0.76 0.02 -34.46
N ALA A 186 0.15 0.92 -33.68
CA ALA A 186 -0.09 0.70 -32.25
C ALA A 186 -1.14 -0.41 -32.04
N ILE A 187 -2.28 -0.34 -32.75
CA ILE A 187 -3.33 -1.37 -32.69
C ILE A 187 -2.79 -2.73 -33.16
N GLU A 188 -2.00 -2.77 -34.24
CA GLU A 188 -1.38 -4.00 -34.71
C GLU A 188 -0.40 -4.61 -33.69
N ALA A 189 0.36 -3.76 -32.98
CA ALA A 189 1.23 -4.20 -31.89
C ALA A 189 0.42 -4.76 -30.71
N ASP A 190 -0.68 -4.11 -30.33
CA ASP A 190 -1.58 -4.57 -29.26
C ASP A 190 -2.23 -5.91 -29.60
N MET A 191 -2.72 -6.07 -30.84
CA MET A 191 -3.25 -7.36 -31.33
C MET A 191 -2.20 -8.47 -31.24
N LYS A 192 -0.93 -8.16 -31.57
CA LYS A 192 0.16 -9.13 -31.46
C LYS A 192 0.42 -9.51 -29.99
N ILE A 193 0.45 -8.54 -29.08
CA ILE A 193 0.63 -8.77 -27.63
C ILE A 193 -0.48 -9.71 -27.12
N LEU A 194 -1.73 -9.46 -27.49
CA LEU A 194 -2.86 -10.30 -27.08
C LEU A 194 -2.80 -11.71 -27.69
N ALA A 195 -2.41 -11.84 -28.95
CA ALA A 195 -2.26 -13.14 -29.61
C ALA A 195 -1.14 -13.98 -28.96
N ASP A 196 0.01 -13.36 -28.68
CA ASP A 196 1.13 -13.99 -27.99
C ASP A 196 0.73 -14.41 -26.57
N ALA A 197 0.02 -13.54 -25.84
CA ALA A 197 -0.51 -13.86 -24.53
C ALA A 197 -1.45 -15.07 -24.59
N LYS A 198 -2.45 -15.06 -25.48
CA LYS A 198 -3.38 -16.19 -25.68
C LYS A 198 -2.62 -17.51 -25.88
N ALA A 199 -1.56 -17.51 -26.68
CA ALA A 199 -0.73 -18.70 -26.90
C ALA A 199 -0.01 -19.17 -25.62
N VAL A 200 0.51 -18.26 -24.80
CA VAL A 200 1.15 -18.58 -23.50
C VAL A 200 0.14 -19.17 -22.51
N PHE A 201 -1.06 -18.59 -22.42
CA PHE A 201 -2.14 -19.07 -21.57
C PHE A 201 -2.64 -20.45 -22.01
N ALA A 202 -2.87 -20.63 -23.32
CA ALA A 202 -3.26 -21.93 -23.90
C ALA A 202 -2.18 -23.02 -23.70
N ALA A 203 -0.90 -22.64 -23.73
CA ALA A 203 0.22 -23.55 -23.46
C ALA A 203 0.40 -23.90 -21.97
N GLY A 204 -0.43 -23.36 -21.05
CA GLY A 204 -0.31 -23.61 -19.61
C GLY A 204 0.94 -23.00 -18.96
N LYS A 205 1.61 -22.07 -19.66
CA LYS A 205 2.81 -21.40 -19.17
C LYS A 205 2.50 -20.16 -18.31
N ALA A 206 1.22 -19.85 -18.12
CA ALA A 206 0.74 -18.80 -17.22
C ALA A 206 0.15 -19.42 -15.94
N SER A 207 0.65 -19.00 -14.79
CA SER A 207 0.10 -19.38 -13.47
C SER A 207 0.06 -18.18 -12.55
N VAL A 208 -1.01 -18.06 -11.78
CA VAL A 208 -1.15 -16.99 -10.77
C VAL A 208 -1.85 -17.52 -9.52
N LEU A 209 -1.42 -17.05 -8.37
CA LEU A 209 -2.05 -17.27 -7.08
C LEU A 209 -2.35 -15.92 -6.45
N MET A 210 -3.64 -15.58 -6.34
CA MET A 210 -4.10 -14.33 -5.74
C MET A 210 -4.23 -14.47 -4.22
N PRO A 211 -4.13 -13.37 -3.46
CA PRO A 211 -4.51 -13.31 -2.05
C PRO A 211 -5.98 -13.68 -1.82
N VAL A 212 -6.34 -13.94 -0.57
CA VAL A 212 -7.71 -14.29 -0.16
C VAL A 212 -8.69 -13.18 -0.53
N TYR A 213 -8.29 -11.93 -0.33
CA TYR A 213 -9.06 -10.75 -0.66
C TYR A 213 -8.27 -9.90 -1.68
N PRO A 214 -8.56 -10.00 -2.99
CA PRO A 214 -7.71 -9.46 -4.06
C PRO A 214 -7.96 -7.95 -4.32
N TYR A 215 -8.02 -7.15 -3.26
CA TYR A 215 -8.30 -5.71 -3.34
C TYR A 215 -7.29 -4.92 -2.52
N SER A 216 -6.89 -3.77 -3.05
CA SER A 216 -5.93 -2.86 -2.42
C SER A 216 -6.62 -1.61 -1.89
N PRO A 217 -6.17 -1.03 -0.76
CA PRO A 217 -6.71 0.22 -0.25
C PRO A 217 -6.38 1.44 -1.13
N ARG A 218 -5.51 1.29 -2.14
CA ARG A 218 -5.08 2.38 -3.04
C ARG A 218 -5.75 2.35 -4.41
N GLU A 219 -6.61 1.36 -4.65
CA GLU A 219 -7.27 1.15 -5.92
C GLU A 219 -8.67 1.76 -5.91
N HIS A 220 -9.11 2.30 -7.05
CA HIS A 220 -10.44 2.86 -7.24
C HIS A 220 -11.15 2.08 -8.34
N LEU A 221 -12.27 1.44 -8.01
CA LEU A 221 -12.98 0.49 -8.86
C LEU A 221 -14.08 1.22 -9.62
N LEU A 222 -13.68 1.93 -10.68
CA LEU A 222 -14.58 2.74 -11.49
C LEU A 222 -15.28 1.95 -12.61
N ASP A 223 -14.78 0.77 -12.96
CA ASP A 223 -15.30 -0.06 -14.05
C ASP A 223 -16.54 -0.89 -13.67
N MET A 224 -17.00 -0.76 -12.42
CA MET A 224 -18.17 -1.50 -11.94
C MET A 224 -19.48 -0.91 -12.46
N PRO A 225 -20.51 -1.75 -12.71
CA PRO A 225 -21.80 -1.27 -13.17
C PRO A 225 -22.49 -0.46 -12.06
N GLY A 226 -22.69 0.83 -12.32
CA GLY A 226 -23.31 1.76 -11.39
C GLY A 226 -22.40 2.94 -11.07
N ARG A 227 -22.88 3.86 -10.23
CA ARG A 227 -22.03 4.89 -9.64
C ARG A 227 -21.70 4.45 -8.21
N PRO A 228 -20.44 4.55 -7.77
CA PRO A 228 -20.12 4.42 -6.35
C PRO A 228 -20.97 5.39 -5.50
N PRO A 229 -21.27 5.06 -4.24
CA PRO A 229 -20.82 3.88 -3.49
C PRO A 229 -21.60 2.60 -3.84
N HIS A 230 -20.88 1.46 -3.88
CA HIS A 230 -21.47 0.15 -4.07
C HIS A 230 -21.85 -0.50 -2.74
N ARG A 231 -22.99 -1.19 -2.71
CA ARG A 231 -23.49 -1.91 -1.52
C ARG A 231 -22.54 -3.05 -1.07
N PRO A 232 -22.54 -3.42 0.23
CA PRO A 232 -21.83 -4.60 0.71
C PRO A 232 -22.25 -5.89 -0.03
N GLY A 233 -21.27 -6.74 -0.34
CA GLY A 233 -21.46 -7.97 -1.10
C GLY A 233 -20.30 -8.96 -0.95
N ALA A 234 -20.36 -10.07 -1.69
CA ALA A 234 -19.34 -11.12 -1.62
C ALA A 234 -17.99 -10.71 -2.24
N THR A 235 -18.02 -9.79 -3.21
CA THR A 235 -16.82 -9.19 -3.81
C THR A 235 -16.25 -8.10 -2.89
N HIS A 236 -17.11 -7.17 -2.47
CA HIS A 236 -16.76 -6.07 -1.55
C HIS A 236 -17.45 -6.26 -0.21
N LEU A 237 -16.74 -6.86 0.76
CA LEU A 237 -17.35 -7.29 2.04
C LEU A 237 -18.10 -6.17 2.76
N LEU A 238 -17.58 -4.94 2.69
CA LEU A 238 -18.18 -3.74 3.28
C LEU A 238 -18.61 -2.70 2.25
N GLY A 239 -18.60 -3.04 0.96
CA GLY A 239 -18.90 -2.11 -0.13
C GLY A 239 -17.73 -1.19 -0.49
N THR A 240 -18.03 -0.18 -1.31
CA THR A 240 -17.06 0.85 -1.70
C THR A 240 -17.47 2.23 -1.17
N ASP A 241 -16.50 3.14 -1.05
CA ASP A 241 -16.76 4.54 -0.77
C ASP A 241 -17.24 5.30 -2.03
N ASP A 242 -17.48 6.61 -1.89
CA ASP A 242 -17.94 7.51 -2.97
C ASP A 242 -16.93 7.63 -4.12
N SER A 243 -15.66 7.28 -3.89
CA SER A 243 -14.60 7.28 -4.90
C SER A 243 -14.41 5.92 -5.58
N GLY A 244 -15.15 4.89 -5.13
CA GLY A 244 -15.03 3.52 -5.64
C GLY A 244 -13.92 2.71 -4.98
N ALA A 245 -13.33 3.16 -3.87
CA ALA A 245 -12.32 2.40 -3.15
C ALA A 245 -12.97 1.40 -2.16
N ASP A 246 -12.33 0.25 -1.98
CA ASP A 246 -12.86 -0.83 -1.14
C ASP A 246 -12.72 -0.52 0.36
N VAL A 247 -13.86 -0.42 1.06
CA VAL A 247 -13.94 0.01 2.46
C VAL A 247 -13.29 -1.01 3.41
N PHE A 248 -13.44 -2.31 3.12
CA PHE A 248 -12.84 -3.36 3.96
C PHE A 248 -11.31 -3.29 3.93
N SER A 249 -10.73 -3.17 2.74
CA SER A 249 -9.28 -3.03 2.55
C SER A 249 -8.76 -1.78 3.24
N GLN A 250 -9.45 -0.64 3.09
CA GLN A 250 -9.09 0.60 3.78
C GLN A 250 -9.11 0.44 5.30
N LEU A 251 -10.14 -0.21 5.86
CA LEU A 251 -10.25 -0.41 7.31
C LEU A 251 -9.14 -1.28 7.87
N VAL A 252 -8.82 -2.39 7.22
CA VAL A 252 -7.82 -3.33 7.72
C VAL A 252 -6.39 -2.75 7.62
N TYR A 253 -6.07 -2.05 6.52
CA TYR A 253 -4.82 -1.31 6.40
C TYR A 253 -4.77 -0.10 7.33
N GLY A 254 -5.88 0.61 7.49
CA GLY A 254 -6.01 1.74 8.43
C GLY A 254 -5.75 1.30 9.87
N PHE A 255 -6.31 0.16 10.29
CA PHE A 255 -6.05 -0.43 11.61
C PHE A 255 -4.55 -0.67 11.85
N ARG A 256 -3.83 -1.23 10.87
CA ARG A 256 -2.37 -1.40 10.94
C ARG A 256 -1.65 -0.08 11.17
N ILE A 257 -1.97 0.93 10.35
CA ILE A 257 -1.35 2.25 10.43
C ILE A 257 -1.60 2.87 11.81
N SER A 258 -2.85 2.85 12.30
CA SER A 258 -3.21 3.43 13.59
C SER A 258 -2.52 2.76 14.77
N ILE A 259 -2.47 1.42 14.81
CA ILE A 259 -1.83 0.71 15.92
C ILE A 259 -0.31 0.86 15.87
N THR A 260 0.32 0.75 14.69
CA THR A 260 1.76 0.99 14.54
C THR A 260 2.12 2.40 14.99
N PHE A 261 1.35 3.41 14.55
CA PHE A 261 1.56 4.80 14.98
C PHE A 261 1.44 4.96 16.49
N ALA A 262 0.39 4.40 17.10
CA ALA A 262 0.20 4.45 18.54
C ALA A 262 1.37 3.80 19.31
N ILE A 263 1.84 2.63 18.87
CA ILE A 263 2.98 1.94 19.49
C ILE A 263 4.26 2.78 19.39
N VAL A 264 4.54 3.35 18.22
CA VAL A 264 5.73 4.19 18.01
C VAL A 264 5.68 5.45 18.86
N VAL A 265 4.55 6.16 18.85
CA VAL A 265 4.35 7.39 19.63
C VAL A 265 4.48 7.11 21.12
N VAL A 266 3.77 6.09 21.63
CA VAL A 266 3.85 5.71 23.05
C VAL A 266 5.29 5.35 23.42
N SER A 267 5.96 4.51 22.63
CA SER A 267 7.33 4.10 22.93
C SER A 267 8.28 5.28 22.98
N LEU A 268 8.20 6.20 22.02
CA LEU A 268 9.04 7.39 21.97
C LEU A 268 8.70 8.39 23.09
N SER A 269 7.42 8.61 23.37
CA SER A 269 6.97 9.48 24.47
C SER A 269 7.43 8.96 25.82
N TYR A 270 7.32 7.64 26.07
CA TYR A 270 7.83 7.04 27.31
C TYR A 270 9.35 7.11 27.37
N LEU A 271 10.07 6.86 26.27
CA LEU A 271 11.53 6.96 26.24
C LEU A 271 11.99 8.37 26.62
N ILE A 272 11.43 9.40 25.98
CA ILE A 272 11.76 10.81 26.24
C ILE A 272 11.32 11.20 27.66
N GLY A 273 10.08 10.87 28.05
CA GLY A 273 9.52 11.23 29.35
C GLY A 273 10.27 10.58 30.52
N ILE A 274 10.61 9.29 30.41
CA ILE A 274 11.42 8.59 31.42
C ILE A 274 12.82 9.19 31.48
N THR A 275 13.45 9.49 30.35
CA THR A 275 14.79 10.09 30.33
C THR A 275 14.79 11.46 31.00
N ILE A 276 13.86 12.35 30.64
CA ILE A 276 13.73 13.67 31.26
C ILE A 276 13.40 13.54 32.74
N GLY A 277 12.41 12.73 33.11
CA GLY A 277 12.00 12.54 34.49
C GLY A 277 13.11 11.95 35.36
N ALA A 278 13.86 10.97 34.85
CA ALA A 278 15.02 10.40 35.52
C ALA A 278 16.14 11.44 35.70
N CYS A 279 16.41 12.29 34.70
CA CYS A 279 17.36 13.39 34.83
C CYS A 279 16.93 14.41 35.91
N LEU A 280 15.67 14.86 35.89
CA LEU A 280 15.15 15.79 36.91
C LEU A 280 15.28 15.20 38.32
N GLY A 281 14.90 13.93 38.50
CA GLY A 281 14.99 13.24 39.78
C GLY A 281 16.42 12.93 40.23
N TYR A 282 17.34 12.64 39.30
CA TYR A 282 18.74 12.32 39.60
C TYR A 282 19.53 13.55 40.04
N PHE A 283 19.43 14.67 39.32
CA PHE A 283 20.16 15.90 39.64
C PHE A 283 19.53 16.67 40.81
N GLY A 284 18.21 16.61 40.96
CA GLY A 284 17.48 17.26 42.05
C GLY A 284 17.67 18.79 42.10
N GLY A 285 17.24 19.40 43.21
CA GLY A 285 17.48 20.81 43.51
C GLY A 285 16.90 21.79 42.49
N ARG A 286 17.74 22.69 41.95
CA ARG A 286 17.28 23.75 41.02
C ARG A 286 16.78 23.18 39.69
N VAL A 287 17.38 22.09 39.21
CA VAL A 287 17.00 21.46 37.94
C VAL A 287 15.60 20.86 38.05
N ASP A 288 15.31 20.14 39.14
CA ASP A 288 13.98 19.59 39.43
C ASP A 288 12.93 20.71 39.58
N ILE A 289 13.23 21.75 40.36
CA ILE A 289 12.30 22.89 40.55
C ILE A 289 11.99 23.56 39.20
N LEU A 290 13.00 23.89 38.39
CA LEU A 290 12.77 24.52 37.09
C LEU A 290 11.98 23.59 36.15
N GLY A 291 12.31 22.30 36.13
CA GLY A 291 11.59 21.30 35.34
C GLY A 291 10.12 21.18 35.73
N GLN A 292 9.83 21.10 37.03
CA GLN A 292 8.46 21.05 37.55
C GLN A 292 7.68 22.31 37.19
N ARG A 293 8.27 23.51 37.33
CA ARG A 293 7.62 24.77 36.91
C ARG A 293 7.31 24.80 35.43
N PHE A 294 8.22 24.31 34.59
CA PHE A 294 7.96 24.19 33.15
C PHE A 294 6.78 23.26 32.86
N VAL A 295 6.73 22.08 33.52
CA VAL A 295 5.62 21.12 33.35
C VAL A 295 4.30 21.72 33.82
N GLU A 296 4.27 22.44 34.94
CA GLU A 296 3.08 23.15 35.42
C GLU A 296 2.58 24.17 34.40
N ILE A 297 3.46 25.05 33.92
CA ILE A 297 3.14 26.05 32.88
C ILE A 297 2.61 25.36 31.63
N TRP A 298 3.29 24.32 31.15
CA TRP A 298 2.87 23.57 29.96
C TRP A 298 1.50 22.92 30.16
N SER A 299 1.25 22.32 31.33
CA SER A 299 -0.03 21.68 31.66
C SER A 299 -1.18 22.67 31.87
N SER A 300 -0.87 23.94 32.16
CA SER A 300 -1.86 25.01 32.27
C SER A 300 -2.42 25.46 30.91
N LEU A 301 -1.74 25.13 29.81
CA LEU A 301 -2.19 25.47 28.47
C LEU A 301 -3.40 24.60 28.09
N PRO A 302 -4.51 25.17 27.58
CA PRO A 302 -5.66 24.38 27.14
C PRO A 302 -5.25 23.40 26.03
N PHE A 303 -5.51 22.11 26.22
CA PHE A 303 -5.11 21.03 25.31
C PHE A 303 -5.50 21.29 23.84
N LEU A 304 -6.76 21.68 23.60
CA LEU A 304 -7.27 21.97 22.26
C LEU A 304 -6.55 23.16 21.62
N TYR A 305 -6.24 24.19 22.39
CA TYR A 305 -5.54 25.38 21.91
C TYR A 305 -4.09 25.04 21.50
N THR A 306 -3.38 24.27 22.32
CA THR A 306 -2.03 23.80 22.00
C THR A 306 -2.00 22.97 20.74
N ILE A 307 -2.92 22.01 20.58
CA ILE A 307 -3.02 21.20 19.35
C ILE A 307 -3.32 22.06 18.14
N MET A 308 -4.29 22.97 18.24
CA MET A 308 -4.67 23.85 17.13
C MET A 308 -3.49 24.70 16.65
N ASN A 309 -2.73 25.30 17.58
CA ASN A 309 -1.56 26.11 17.24
C ASN A 309 -0.45 25.27 16.58
N ILE A 310 -0.23 24.04 17.04
CA ILE A 310 0.77 23.14 16.43
C ILE A 310 0.36 22.76 15.01
N VAL A 311 -0.92 22.39 14.80
CA VAL A 311 -1.43 22.04 13.46
C VAL A 311 -1.31 23.24 12.52
N PHE A 312 -1.72 24.43 12.97
CA PHE A 312 -1.57 25.65 12.19
C PHE A 312 -0.11 25.93 11.83
N ALA A 313 0.82 25.81 12.79
CA ALA A 313 2.24 26.01 12.57
C ALA A 313 2.81 25.01 11.53
N ILE A 314 2.45 23.73 11.61
CA ILE A 314 2.89 22.71 10.64
C ILE A 314 2.40 23.04 9.23
N ILE A 315 1.12 23.42 9.09
CA ILE A 315 0.55 23.82 7.80
C ILE A 315 1.27 25.06 7.26
N ALA A 316 1.48 26.07 8.09
CA ALA A 316 2.18 27.31 7.70
C ALA A 316 3.61 27.02 7.22
N ILE A 317 4.38 26.20 7.96
CA ILE A 317 5.72 25.79 7.56
C ILE A 317 5.69 25.04 6.21
N GLY A 318 4.75 24.12 6.04
CA GLY A 318 4.59 23.37 4.78
C GLY A 318 4.25 24.27 3.58
N LEU A 319 3.41 25.28 3.78
CA LEU A 319 3.08 26.28 2.74
C LEU A 319 4.29 27.16 2.41
N ILE A 320 5.04 27.62 3.42
CA ILE A 320 6.26 28.40 3.22
C ILE A 320 7.29 27.57 2.45
N ALA A 321 7.50 26.31 2.83
CA ALA A 321 8.42 25.40 2.13
C ALA A 321 8.01 25.15 0.67
N LYS A 322 6.72 24.91 0.40
CA LYS A 322 6.19 24.81 -0.98
C LYS A 322 6.40 26.11 -1.75
N GLY A 323 6.16 27.26 -1.13
CA GLY A 323 6.40 28.58 -1.73
C GLY A 323 7.87 28.78 -2.12
N PHE A 324 8.82 28.38 -1.26
CA PHE A 324 10.24 28.40 -1.59
C PHE A 324 10.60 27.42 -2.71
N MET A 325 10.02 26.22 -2.73
CA MET A 325 10.24 25.27 -3.83
C MET A 325 9.73 25.81 -5.17
N ILE A 326 8.51 26.35 -5.21
CA ILE A 326 7.92 26.95 -6.42
C ILE A 326 8.77 28.15 -6.87
N ALA A 327 9.10 29.08 -5.97
CA ALA A 327 9.96 30.22 -6.29
C ALA A 327 11.39 29.82 -6.72
N GLY A 328 11.87 28.65 -6.28
CA GLY A 328 13.14 28.06 -6.71
C GLY A 328 13.08 27.42 -8.10
N PHE A 329 11.99 26.72 -8.41
CA PHE A 329 11.78 26.02 -9.68
C PHE A 329 11.31 26.95 -10.82
N ASP A 330 10.58 28.02 -10.53
CA ASP A 330 10.02 28.92 -11.55
C ASP A 330 11.07 29.90 -12.12
N LYS A 331 12.12 30.22 -11.36
CA LYS A 331 13.20 31.12 -11.81
C LYS A 331 13.86 30.69 -13.14
N PRO A 332 14.28 29.43 -13.33
CA PRO A 332 14.83 29.00 -14.61
C PRO A 332 13.79 28.99 -15.74
N LEU A 333 12.52 28.69 -15.45
CA LEU A 333 11.45 28.67 -16.45
C LEU A 333 11.12 30.09 -16.96
N ILE A 334 11.00 31.05 -16.05
CA ILE A 334 10.79 32.48 -16.37
C ILE A 334 12.01 33.05 -17.10
N ALA A 335 13.23 32.70 -16.68
CA ALA A 335 14.44 33.12 -17.39
C ALA A 335 14.52 32.55 -18.81
N MET A 336 14.12 31.29 -19.01
CA MET A 336 14.03 30.66 -20.32
C MET A 336 12.96 31.32 -21.20
N TYR A 337 11.78 31.58 -20.64
CA TYR A 337 10.69 32.28 -21.35
C TYR A 337 11.10 33.69 -21.77
N HIS A 338 11.75 34.46 -20.87
CA HIS A 338 12.24 35.79 -21.17
C HIS A 338 13.35 35.77 -22.25
N LYS A 339 14.18 34.73 -22.28
CA LYS A 339 15.22 34.53 -23.31
C LYS A 339 14.62 34.12 -24.68
N MET A 340 13.51 33.39 -24.70
CA MET A 340 12.78 33.07 -25.94
C MET A 340 12.04 34.29 -26.50
N MET A 341 11.43 35.12 -25.64
CA MET A 341 10.70 36.32 -26.06
C MET A 341 11.62 37.43 -26.60
N LYS A 342 12.89 37.48 -26.19
CA LYS A 342 13.90 38.42 -26.72
C LYS A 342 14.57 37.95 -28.04
N LYS A 343 14.22 36.78 -28.56
CA LYS A 343 14.78 36.19 -29.79
C LYS A 343 13.87 36.31 -31.02
N LYS A 344 12.74 37.01 -30.90
CA LYS A 344 11.97 37.56 -32.02
C LYS A 344 12.26 39.04 -32.12
#